data_AF-A0A524CS71-F1
#
_entry.id   AF-A0A524CS71-F1
#
_cell.length_a   1.000
_cell.length_b   1.000
_cell.length_c   1.000
_cell.angle_alpha   90.00
_cell.angle_beta   90.00
_cell.angle_gamma   90.00
#
_symmetry.space_group_name_H-M   'P 1'
#
loop_
_entity.id
_entity.type
_entity.pdbx_description
1 polymer ?
#
loop_
_entity_poly.entity_id
_entity_poly.type
_entity_poly.pdbx_seq_one_letter_code
_entity_poly.pdbx_strand_id
1 'polypeptide(L)'
;MTGRRILIAIICGLILTSTSLVLGIDSATPEKLDLDGVSIAVYVGGESSASSREALRQMFLWMNATVTVMSASSIKTGALDDYDILVVPGGNAGDYNNDLGHAGREEIGIFVEDGGAFFGVCAGAYFACDWIIWEERSIEYHLNLFNGCGIGAIDDI
;
A
#
# COMPACT_ATOMS: atom_id res chain seq x y z
N MET A 1 24.89 29.69 59.02
CA MET A 1 23.86 28.62 59.02
C MET A 1 22.60 28.97 58.20
N THR A 2 22.69 29.92 57.27
CA THR A 2 21.50 30.55 56.64
C THR A 2 21.25 30.09 55.20
N GLY A 3 22.29 29.64 54.48
CA GLY A 3 22.16 29.19 53.07
C GLY A 3 21.50 27.81 52.88
N ARG A 4 21.67 26.88 53.84
CA ARG A 4 21.14 25.51 53.73
C ARG A 4 19.61 25.43 53.94
N ARG A 5 19.01 26.44 54.57
CA ARG A 5 17.54 26.53 54.76
C ARG A 5 16.81 27.12 53.56
N ILE A 6 17.48 27.99 52.79
CA ILE A 6 16.92 28.60 51.57
C ILE A 6 16.95 27.57 50.41
N LEU A 7 18.01 26.75 50.33
CA LEU A 7 18.15 25.74 49.29
C LEU A 7 17.09 24.63 49.39
N ILE A 8 16.69 24.22 50.61
CA ILE A 8 15.66 23.19 50.82
C ILE A 8 14.25 23.73 50.49
N ALA A 9 13.97 25.00 50.78
CA ALA A 9 12.69 25.62 50.46
C ALA A 9 12.47 25.76 48.94
N ILE A 10 13.53 26.02 48.17
CA ILE A 10 13.47 26.13 46.70
C ILE A 10 13.28 24.74 46.07
N ILE A 11 13.93 23.71 46.59
CA ILE A 11 13.79 22.33 46.09
C ILE A 11 12.37 21.77 46.38
N CYS A 12 11.78 22.06 47.54
CA CYS A 12 10.39 21.67 47.81
C CYS A 12 9.37 22.44 46.94
N GLY A 13 9.62 23.71 46.62
CA GLY A 13 8.75 24.51 45.75
C GLY A 13 8.76 24.08 44.28
N LEU A 14 9.89 23.59 43.77
CA LEU A 14 10.03 23.09 42.38
C LEU A 14 9.43 21.70 42.16
N ILE A 15 9.33 20.89 43.22
CA ILE A 15 8.72 19.55 43.16
C ILE A 15 7.18 19.62 43.22
N LEU A 16 6.61 20.75 43.67
CA LEU A 16 5.16 20.93 43.85
C LEU A 16 4.43 21.54 42.63
N THR A 17 5.14 21.94 41.57
CA THR A 17 4.52 22.49 40.34
C THR A 17 4.63 21.58 39.12
N SER A 18 5.29 20.43 39.23
CA SER A 18 5.52 19.51 38.11
C SER A 18 4.97 18.13 38.41
N THR A 19 3.66 17.98 38.24
CA THR A 19 2.99 16.82 37.61
C THR A 19 1.52 16.84 38.01
N SER A 20 0.76 17.73 37.38
CA SER A 20 -0.59 17.31 36.98
C SER A 20 -0.38 16.38 35.79
N LEU A 21 0.05 15.14 36.06
CA LEU A 21 -0.19 14.06 35.12
C LEU A 21 -1.70 13.88 35.12
N VAL A 22 -2.36 14.70 34.31
CA VAL A 22 -3.71 14.41 33.86
C VAL A 22 -3.52 13.13 33.07
N LEU A 23 -3.78 11.99 33.71
CA LEU A 23 -4.18 10.79 32.99
C LEU A 23 -5.45 11.19 32.28
N GLY A 24 -5.29 11.82 31.12
CA GLY A 24 -6.31 11.86 30.11
C GLY A 24 -6.60 10.41 29.87
N ILE A 25 -7.69 9.92 30.42
CA ILE A 25 -8.38 8.80 29.83
C ILE A 25 -8.84 9.41 28.51
N ASP A 26 -7.95 9.37 27.53
CA ASP A 26 -8.35 9.47 26.14
C ASP A 26 -9.25 8.26 26.00
N SER A 27 -10.55 8.48 26.17
CA SER A 27 -11.54 7.61 25.61
C SER A 27 -11.32 7.75 24.11
N ALA A 28 -10.30 7.04 23.62
CA ALA A 28 -10.01 6.89 22.22
C ALA A 28 -11.33 6.40 21.64
N THR A 29 -12.05 7.32 21.00
CA THR A 29 -12.98 6.94 19.96
C THR A 29 -12.23 5.93 19.12
N PRO A 30 -12.78 4.72 18.87
CA PRO A 30 -12.06 3.72 18.10
C PRO A 30 -11.50 4.44 16.88
N GLU A 31 -10.18 4.46 16.76
CA GLU A 31 -9.52 5.10 15.63
C GLU A 31 -10.25 4.60 14.39
N LYS A 32 -10.79 5.52 13.60
CA LYS A 32 -11.60 5.19 12.43
C LYS A 32 -10.70 4.34 11.55
N LEU A 33 -10.90 3.02 11.56
CA LEU A 33 -10.00 2.07 10.94
C LEU A 33 -10.35 1.97 9.45
N ASP A 34 -10.25 3.10 8.78
CA ASP A 34 -10.48 3.27 7.35
C ASP A 34 -9.25 3.87 6.66
N LEU A 35 -9.38 4.21 5.38
CA LEU A 35 -8.29 4.68 4.53
C LEU A 35 -8.42 6.17 4.21
N ASP A 36 -8.98 6.97 5.13
CA ASP A 36 -9.04 8.43 4.96
C ASP A 36 -7.64 9.00 4.70
N GLY A 37 -7.53 9.88 3.70
CA GLY A 37 -6.26 10.48 3.28
C GLY A 37 -5.33 9.57 2.47
N VAL A 38 -5.68 8.30 2.22
CA VAL A 38 -4.90 7.39 1.38
C VAL A 38 -5.30 7.56 -0.09
N SER A 39 -4.32 7.74 -0.96
CA SER A 39 -4.47 7.88 -2.41
C SER A 39 -4.14 6.58 -3.13
N ILE A 40 -5.08 6.08 -3.93
CA ILE A 40 -5.03 4.76 -4.55
C ILE A 40 -5.13 4.88 -6.07
N ALA A 41 -4.17 4.27 -6.77
CA ALA A 41 -4.17 4.12 -8.22
C ALA A 41 -4.68 2.72 -8.58
N VAL A 42 -5.85 2.61 -9.21
CA VAL A 42 -6.36 1.35 -9.76
C VAL A 42 -5.96 1.24 -11.22
N TYR A 43 -5.11 0.27 -11.55
CA TYR A 43 -4.63 0.06 -12.90
C TYR A 43 -5.76 -0.26 -13.90
N VAL A 44 -5.71 0.37 -15.06
CA VAL A 44 -6.48 0.02 -16.26
C VAL A 44 -5.55 -0.09 -17.46
N GLY A 45 -5.62 -1.22 -18.14
CA GLY A 45 -4.74 -1.54 -19.25
C GLY A 45 -4.69 -3.04 -19.49
N GLY A 46 -4.06 -3.45 -20.59
CA GLY A 46 -4.12 -4.83 -21.08
C GLY A 46 -5.56 -5.39 -21.09
N GLU A 47 -5.68 -6.70 -20.86
CA GLU A 47 -6.98 -7.36 -20.63
C GLU A 47 -7.39 -7.33 -19.14
N SER A 48 -7.26 -6.17 -18.48
CA SER A 48 -7.75 -6.00 -17.10
C SER A 48 -9.27 -6.12 -17.02
N SER A 49 -9.76 -7.00 -16.14
CA SER A 49 -11.18 -7.27 -15.99
C SER A 49 -11.94 -6.03 -15.49
N ALA A 50 -12.95 -5.60 -16.24
CA ALA A 50 -13.78 -4.45 -15.88
C ALA A 50 -14.52 -4.65 -14.54
N SER A 51 -15.03 -5.86 -14.29
CA SER A 51 -15.70 -6.18 -13.03
C SER A 51 -14.73 -6.20 -11.85
N SER A 52 -13.52 -6.73 -12.03
CA SER A 52 -12.51 -6.71 -10.97
C SER A 52 -12.05 -5.29 -10.65
N ARG A 53 -11.85 -4.44 -11.67
CA ARG A 53 -11.49 -3.02 -11.46
C ARG A 53 -12.58 -2.27 -10.70
N GLU A 54 -13.83 -2.44 -11.11
CA GLU A 54 -14.94 -1.75 -10.47
C GLU A 54 -15.13 -2.26 -9.03
N ALA A 55 -15.03 -3.56 -8.79
CA ALA A 55 -15.10 -4.12 -7.44
C ALA A 55 -14.01 -3.55 -6.52
N LEU A 56 -12.76 -3.50 -6.98
CA LEU A 56 -11.64 -2.95 -6.20
C LEU A 56 -11.82 -1.45 -5.96
N ARG A 57 -12.21 -0.70 -6.99
CA ARG A 57 -12.52 0.74 -6.85
C ARG A 57 -13.60 0.98 -5.80
N GLN A 58 -14.71 0.25 -5.86
CA GLN A 58 -15.81 0.42 -4.91
C GLN A 58 -15.41 -0.01 -3.50
N MET A 59 -14.60 -1.06 -3.35
CA MET A 59 -14.06 -1.49 -2.05
C MET A 59 -13.23 -0.37 -1.40
N PHE A 60 -12.30 0.22 -2.14
CA PHE A 60 -11.45 1.29 -1.61
C PHE A 60 -12.20 2.60 -1.35
N LEU A 61 -13.18 2.95 -2.20
CA LEU A 61 -14.08 4.09 -1.93
C LEU A 61 -14.93 3.86 -0.67
N TRP A 62 -15.43 2.64 -0.47
CA TRP A 62 -16.17 2.26 0.75
C TRP A 62 -15.29 2.36 2.00
N MET A 63 -14.00 2.07 1.87
CA MET A 63 -12.98 2.29 2.90
C MET A 63 -12.56 3.77 3.03
N ASN A 64 -13.25 4.72 2.41
CA ASN A 64 -12.97 6.16 2.50
C ASN A 64 -11.61 6.60 1.92
N ALA A 65 -11.02 5.82 1.00
CA ALA A 65 -9.82 6.22 0.25
C ALA A 65 -10.17 7.15 -0.93
N THR A 66 -9.18 7.90 -1.41
CA THR A 66 -9.24 8.59 -2.71
C THR A 66 -8.78 7.63 -3.80
N VAL A 67 -9.61 7.38 -4.81
CA VAL A 67 -9.32 6.37 -5.84
C VAL A 67 -9.30 6.98 -7.23
N THR A 68 -8.17 6.83 -7.93
CA THR A 68 -7.99 7.20 -9.34
C THR A 68 -7.80 5.96 -10.19
N VAL A 69 -8.45 5.91 -11.36
CA VAL A 69 -8.15 4.88 -12.37
C VAL A 69 -6.96 5.35 -13.21
N MET A 70 -5.93 4.52 -13.30
CA MET A 70 -4.65 4.90 -13.90
C MET A 70 -4.23 3.98 -15.05
N SER A 71 -3.84 4.56 -16.18
CA SER A 71 -3.39 3.79 -17.35
C SER A 71 -1.91 3.41 -17.30
N ALA A 72 -1.52 2.39 -18.09
CA ALA A 72 -0.11 2.06 -18.28
C ALA A 72 0.73 3.25 -18.78
N SER A 73 0.17 4.11 -19.63
CA SER A 73 0.88 5.29 -20.13
C SER A 73 1.24 6.26 -19.01
N SER A 74 0.35 6.48 -18.04
CA SER A 74 0.63 7.35 -16.90
C SER A 74 1.65 6.73 -15.95
N ILE A 75 1.56 5.42 -15.70
CA ILE A 75 2.53 4.69 -14.88
C ILE A 75 3.94 4.82 -15.48
N LYS A 76 4.10 4.60 -16.79
CA LYS A 76 5.38 4.73 -17.51
C LYS A 76 6.00 6.13 -17.44
N THR A 77 5.24 7.14 -17.02
CA THR A 77 5.71 8.53 -16.92
C THR A 77 5.85 8.99 -15.46
N GLY A 78 5.91 8.06 -14.50
CA GLY A 78 6.14 8.38 -13.08
C GLY A 78 4.91 8.89 -12.33
N ALA A 79 3.69 8.63 -12.80
CA ALA A 79 2.49 9.13 -12.13
C ALA A 79 2.18 8.47 -10.78
N LEU A 80 2.98 7.48 -10.34
CA LEU A 80 2.77 6.76 -9.09
C LEU A 80 3.28 7.53 -7.85
N ASP A 81 4.14 8.53 -8.03
CA ASP A 81 4.73 9.34 -6.95
C ASP A 81 3.67 10.06 -6.07
N ASP A 82 2.50 10.32 -6.63
CA ASP A 82 1.37 10.99 -5.94
C ASP A 82 0.41 10.01 -5.23
N TYR A 83 0.75 8.71 -5.16
CA TYR A 83 -0.13 7.66 -4.65
C TYR A 83 0.54 6.85 -3.53
N ASP A 84 -0.28 6.26 -2.68
CA ASP A 84 0.18 5.39 -1.60
C ASP A 84 0.09 3.92 -2.00
N ILE A 85 -0.89 3.56 -2.84
CA ILE A 85 -1.16 2.17 -3.24
C ILE A 85 -1.42 2.06 -4.74
N LEU A 86 -0.66 1.21 -5.42
CA LEU A 86 -1.00 0.69 -6.75
C LEU A 86 -1.81 -0.60 -6.61
N VAL A 87 -3.02 -0.59 -7.16
CA VAL A 87 -3.95 -1.72 -7.16
C VAL A 87 -4.02 -2.31 -8.56
N VAL A 88 -3.63 -3.58 -8.71
CA VAL A 88 -3.67 -4.31 -9.97
C VAL A 88 -4.80 -5.36 -9.95
N PRO A 89 -5.82 -5.21 -10.81
CA PRO A 89 -7.01 -6.08 -10.82
C PRO A 89 -6.73 -7.47 -11.40
N GLY A 90 -7.71 -8.36 -11.28
CA GLY A 90 -7.77 -9.58 -12.07
C GLY A 90 -7.94 -9.31 -13.57
N GLY A 91 -7.63 -10.30 -14.41
CA GLY A 91 -7.54 -10.13 -15.86
C GLY A 91 -6.50 -11.10 -16.45
N ASN A 92 -5.63 -10.60 -17.33
CA ASN A 92 -4.53 -11.36 -17.92
C ASN A 92 -3.17 -10.72 -17.56
N ALA A 93 -2.37 -11.43 -16.77
CA ALA A 93 -1.07 -10.93 -16.31
C ALA A 93 -0.01 -10.86 -17.42
N GLY A 94 -0.14 -11.67 -18.47
CA GLY A 94 0.69 -11.57 -19.67
C GLY A 94 0.45 -10.24 -20.40
N ASP A 95 -0.82 -9.81 -20.50
CA ASP A 95 -1.14 -8.53 -21.13
C ASP A 95 -0.75 -7.33 -20.28
N TYR A 96 -0.72 -7.46 -18.95
CA TYR A 96 -0.15 -6.43 -18.09
C TYR A 96 1.35 -6.25 -18.36
N ASN A 97 2.10 -7.35 -18.49
CA ASN A 97 3.51 -7.30 -18.87
C ASN A 97 3.72 -6.65 -20.24
N ASN A 98 2.89 -6.99 -21.23
CA ASN A 98 2.97 -6.41 -22.57
C ASN A 98 2.63 -4.92 -22.57
N ASP A 99 1.55 -4.53 -21.89
CA ASP A 99 1.07 -3.16 -21.85
C ASP A 99 2.01 -2.25 -21.05
N LEU A 100 2.48 -2.66 -19.87
CA LEU A 100 3.43 -1.89 -19.07
C LEU A 100 4.85 -1.92 -19.65
N GLY A 101 5.27 -3.03 -20.26
CA GLY A 101 6.61 -3.19 -20.81
C GLY A 101 7.71 -3.03 -19.76
N HIS A 102 8.94 -2.78 -20.18
CA HIS A 102 10.06 -2.52 -19.26
C HIS A 102 9.82 -1.25 -18.43
N ALA A 103 9.51 -0.13 -19.09
CA ALA A 103 9.37 1.16 -18.43
C ALA A 103 8.30 1.14 -17.33
N GLY A 104 7.12 0.56 -17.60
CA GLY A 104 6.08 0.50 -16.57
C GLY A 104 6.46 -0.40 -15.40
N ARG A 105 7.18 -1.50 -15.64
CA ARG A 105 7.67 -2.38 -14.56
C ARG A 105 8.75 -1.71 -13.72
N GLU A 106 9.64 -0.95 -14.35
CA GLU A 106 10.68 -0.16 -13.68
C GLU A 106 10.06 0.90 -12.76
N GLU A 107 9.09 1.67 -13.24
CA GLU A 107 8.37 2.67 -12.44
C GLU A 107 7.60 2.04 -11.27
N ILE A 108 6.99 0.86 -11.46
CA ILE A 108 6.34 0.12 -10.37
C ILE A 108 7.37 -0.37 -9.36
N GLY A 109 8.54 -0.82 -9.82
CA GLY A 109 9.64 -1.24 -8.94
C GLY A 109 10.12 -0.10 -8.05
N ILE A 110 10.43 1.06 -8.65
CA ILE A 110 10.83 2.28 -7.94
C ILE A 110 9.76 2.68 -6.92
N PHE A 111 8.50 2.73 -7.33
CA PHE A 111 7.38 3.06 -6.45
C PHE A 111 7.34 2.18 -5.19
N VAL A 112 7.52 0.87 -5.33
CA VAL A 112 7.52 -0.05 -4.18
C VAL A 112 8.80 0.06 -3.35
N GLU A 113 9.96 0.25 -3.99
CA GLU A 113 11.23 0.49 -3.31
C GLU A 113 11.21 1.76 -2.46
N ASP A 114 10.49 2.79 -2.91
CA ASP A 114 10.31 4.07 -2.21
C ASP A 114 9.20 4.03 -1.13
N GLY A 115 8.58 2.87 -0.91
CA GLY A 115 7.63 2.63 0.18
C GLY A 115 6.16 2.60 -0.23
N GLY A 116 5.86 2.72 -1.52
CA GLY A 116 4.52 2.54 -2.06
C GLY A 116 4.04 1.09 -1.94
N ALA A 117 2.75 0.88 -1.72
CA ALA A 117 2.17 -0.46 -1.58
C ALA A 117 1.66 -1.01 -2.91
N PHE A 118 1.97 -2.28 -3.21
CA PHE A 118 1.38 -3.01 -4.33
C PHE A 118 0.28 -3.95 -3.83
N PHE A 119 -0.92 -3.86 -4.41
CA PHE A 119 -2.05 -4.71 -4.10
C PHE A 119 -2.55 -5.42 -5.37
N GLY A 120 -2.21 -6.70 -5.53
CA GLY A 120 -2.59 -7.52 -6.68
C GLY A 120 -3.69 -8.54 -6.37
N VAL A 121 -4.66 -8.70 -7.26
CA VAL A 121 -5.72 -9.73 -7.15
C VAL A 121 -5.77 -10.60 -8.40
N CYS A 122 -5.88 -11.93 -8.23
CA CYS A 122 -5.94 -12.89 -9.34
C CYS A 122 -4.72 -12.70 -10.26
N ALA A 123 -4.92 -12.33 -11.52
CA ALA A 123 -3.83 -12.00 -12.43
C ALA A 123 -2.91 -10.89 -11.91
N GLY A 124 -3.43 -9.90 -11.17
CA GLY A 124 -2.59 -8.88 -10.55
C GLY A 124 -1.64 -9.45 -9.48
N ALA A 125 -2.03 -10.53 -8.79
CA ALA A 125 -1.15 -11.22 -7.85
C ALA A 125 -0.08 -12.02 -8.60
N TYR A 126 -0.47 -12.72 -9.67
CA TYR A 126 0.51 -13.40 -10.54
C TYR A 126 1.51 -12.42 -11.13
N PHE A 127 1.05 -11.26 -11.61
CA PHE A 127 1.91 -10.23 -12.20
C PHE A 127 3.05 -9.77 -11.27
N ALA A 128 2.86 -9.83 -9.95
CA ALA A 128 3.89 -9.48 -8.97
C ALA A 128 4.97 -10.54 -8.77
N CYS A 129 4.73 -11.79 -9.17
CA CYS A 129 5.68 -12.90 -9.02
C CYS A 129 6.84 -12.78 -10.02
N ASP A 130 7.97 -13.42 -9.70
CA ASP A 130 9.09 -13.62 -10.65
C ASP A 130 8.70 -14.56 -11.80
N TRP A 131 7.90 -15.57 -11.50
CA TRP A 131 7.40 -16.51 -12.49
C TRP A 131 6.13 -17.19 -11.99
N ILE A 132 5.39 -17.77 -12.92
CA ILE A 132 4.19 -18.53 -12.62
C ILE A 132 4.18 -19.87 -13.36
N ILE A 133 3.42 -20.82 -12.83
CA ILE A 133 2.98 -22.01 -13.54
C ILE A 133 1.48 -21.82 -13.82
N TRP A 134 1.12 -21.68 -15.10
CA TRP A 134 -0.28 -21.63 -15.54
C TRP A 134 -0.61 -22.80 -16.46
N GLU A 135 -1.51 -23.69 -16.03
CA GLU A 135 -1.86 -24.92 -16.79
C GLU A 135 -0.60 -25.70 -17.19
N GLU A 136 0.24 -26.02 -16.20
CA GLU A 136 1.53 -26.72 -16.35
C GLU A 136 2.61 -25.97 -17.15
N ARG A 137 2.35 -24.75 -17.63
CA ARG A 137 3.32 -23.93 -18.36
C ARG A 137 4.03 -22.95 -17.44
N SER A 138 5.36 -22.98 -17.43
CA SER A 138 6.19 -21.98 -16.77
C SER A 138 6.26 -20.70 -17.60
N ILE A 139 5.94 -19.57 -16.98
CA ILE A 139 5.97 -18.23 -17.59
C ILE A 139 6.74 -17.31 -16.66
N GLU A 140 7.78 -16.64 -17.16
CA GLU A 140 8.55 -15.66 -16.39
C GLU A 140 7.81 -14.31 -16.41
N TYR A 141 7.65 -13.71 -15.24
CA TYR A 141 7.08 -12.37 -15.07
C TYR A 141 8.14 -11.46 -14.48
N HIS A 142 8.51 -10.45 -15.27
CA HIS A 142 9.69 -9.66 -15.01
C HIS A 142 9.43 -8.45 -14.09
N LEU A 143 8.37 -8.49 -13.28
CA LEU A 143 8.09 -7.45 -12.30
C LEU A 143 8.83 -7.71 -10.98
N ASN A 144 8.95 -8.98 -10.58
CA ASN A 144 9.81 -9.44 -9.48
C ASN A 144 9.61 -8.75 -8.11
N LEU A 145 8.39 -8.34 -7.77
CA LEU A 145 8.09 -7.80 -6.44
C LEU A 145 8.01 -8.91 -5.38
N PHE A 146 7.65 -10.11 -5.82
CA PHE A 146 7.66 -11.31 -5.00
C PHE A 146 8.57 -12.37 -5.63
N ASN A 147 9.71 -12.61 -4.98
CA ASN A 147 10.68 -13.65 -5.34
C ASN A 147 10.13 -15.05 -5.03
N GLY A 148 9.22 -15.50 -5.89
CA GLY A 148 8.53 -16.78 -5.75
C GLY A 148 7.67 -17.13 -6.95
N CYS A 149 7.05 -18.31 -6.87
CA CYS A 149 6.24 -18.89 -7.94
C CYS A 149 4.74 -18.80 -7.61
N GLY A 150 3.96 -18.20 -8.50
CA GLY A 150 2.50 -18.34 -8.48
C GLY A 150 2.05 -19.59 -9.25
N ILE A 151 1.19 -20.42 -8.68
CA ILE A 151 0.72 -21.66 -9.32
C ILE A 151 -0.80 -21.58 -9.57
N GLY A 152 -1.23 -21.93 -10.78
CA GLY A 152 -2.64 -22.01 -11.16
C GLY A 152 -2.85 -22.56 -12.58
N ALA A 153 -4.08 -22.67 -13.07
CA ALA A 153 -5.21 -23.00 -12.21
C ALA A 153 -4.91 -24.35 -11.53
N ILE A 154 -5.30 -24.49 -10.26
CA ILE A 154 -5.20 -25.76 -9.55
C ILE A 154 -6.57 -26.42 -9.69
N ASP A 155 -6.59 -27.64 -10.20
CA ASP A 155 -7.85 -28.36 -10.47
C ASP A 155 -8.58 -28.77 -9.18
N ASP A 156 -7.86 -28.90 -8.06
CA ASP A 156 -8.37 -29.28 -6.75
C ASP A 156 -8.03 -28.21 -5.69
N ILE A 157 -9.05 -27.48 -5.20
CA ILE A 157 -8.96 -26.56 -4.05
C ILE A 157 -9.87 -27.00 -2.90
#